data_AF-A0A925MF25-F1
#
_entry.id   AF-A0A925MF25-F1
#
_cell.length_a   1.000
_cell.length_b   1.000
_cell.length_c   1.000
_cell.angle_alpha   90.00
_cell.angle_beta   90.00
_cell.angle_gamma   90.00
#
_symmetry.space_group_name_H-M   'P 1'
#
loop_
_entity.id
_entity.type
_entity.pdbx_description
1 polymer ?
#
loop_
_entity_poly.entity_id
_entity_poly.type
_entity_poly.pdbx_seq_one_letter_code
_entity_poly.pdbx_strand_id
1 'polypeptide(L)'
;MTHLVFVDSNFCGIEGMARAQALGHQYSAVMSQELVLYHMNDETRRVLAGAERVLWIDRTTDPFQLAGALRQILAERPIDAVLSHLEYCVEALSQACVELGLRYTSAAGVRLARN
;
A
#
# COMPACT_ATOMS: atom_id res chain seq x y z
N MET A 1 3.29 14.95 -11.46
CA MET A 1 2.82 13.55 -11.55
C MET A 1 3.67 12.74 -10.58
N THR A 2 3.03 11.94 -9.74
CA THR A 2 3.64 11.30 -8.56
C THR A 2 3.21 9.84 -8.56
N HIS A 3 4.10 8.93 -8.19
CA HIS A 3 3.83 7.52 -8.04
C HIS A 3 3.59 7.18 -6.56
N LEU A 4 2.36 6.80 -6.26
CA LEU A 4 1.89 6.44 -4.92
C LEU A 4 1.80 4.92 -4.80
N VAL A 5 2.21 4.36 -3.66
CA VAL A 5 1.95 2.95 -3.37
C VAL A 5 0.94 2.84 -2.24
N PHE A 6 -0.17 2.16 -2.50
CA PHE A 6 -1.18 1.85 -1.50
C PHE A 6 -0.92 0.44 -0.95
N VAL A 7 -0.74 0.34 0.36
CA VAL A 7 -0.49 -0.93 1.06
C VAL A 7 -1.72 -1.30 1.86
N ASP A 8 -2.35 -2.36 1.39
CA ASP A 8 -3.63 -2.88 1.82
C ASP A 8 -4.74 -1.82 1.77
N SER A 9 -5.99 -2.27 1.88
CA SER A 9 -7.12 -1.35 1.86
C SER A 9 -8.37 -1.89 2.51
N ASN A 10 -9.20 -0.93 2.90
CA ASN A 10 -10.64 -1.10 3.06
C ASN A 10 -11.34 -0.31 1.95
N PHE A 11 -12.65 -0.16 2.07
CA PHE A 11 -13.44 0.68 1.17
C PHE A 11 -12.86 2.09 0.96
N CYS A 12 -12.50 2.79 2.03
CA CYS A 12 -11.92 4.15 1.95
C CYS A 12 -10.59 4.16 1.19
N GLY A 13 -9.78 3.11 1.33
CA GLY A 13 -8.52 2.99 0.61
C GLY A 13 -8.71 2.78 -0.90
N ILE A 14 -9.74 2.03 -1.31
CA ILE A 14 -10.13 1.90 -2.72
C ILE A 14 -10.59 3.26 -3.29
N GLU A 15 -11.41 4.01 -2.54
CA GLU A 15 -11.79 5.37 -2.93
C GLU A 15 -10.57 6.30 -3.04
N GLY A 16 -9.60 6.16 -2.13
CA GLY A 16 -8.33 6.88 -2.17
C GLY A 16 -7.52 6.61 -3.44
N MET A 17 -7.44 5.35 -3.89
CA MET A 17 -6.81 4.97 -5.16
C MET A 17 -7.55 5.60 -6.35
N ALA A 18 -8.87 5.49 -6.39
CA ALA A 18 -9.69 6.11 -7.44
C ALA A 18 -9.47 7.64 -7.51
N ARG A 19 -9.37 8.29 -6.33
CA ARG A 19 -9.11 9.72 -6.24
C ARG A 19 -7.70 10.09 -6.69
N ALA A 20 -6.69 9.31 -6.33
CA ALA A 20 -5.33 9.51 -6.79
C ALA A 20 -5.25 9.48 -8.33
N GLN A 21 -5.91 8.50 -8.94
CA GLN A 21 -6.01 8.40 -10.40
C GLN A 21 -6.72 9.62 -11.01
N ALA A 22 -7.86 10.03 -10.45
CA ALA A 22 -8.62 11.19 -10.94
C ALA A 22 -7.84 12.52 -10.85
N LEU A 23 -6.87 12.61 -9.94
CA LEU A 23 -5.95 13.75 -9.79
C LEU A 23 -4.74 13.67 -10.73
N GLY A 24 -4.62 12.63 -11.55
CA GLY A 24 -3.50 12.42 -12.47
C GLY A 24 -2.24 11.85 -11.82
N HIS A 25 -2.35 11.26 -10.62
CA HIS A 25 -1.28 10.46 -10.04
C HIS A 25 -1.30 9.05 -10.61
N GLN A 26 -0.14 8.41 -10.63
CA GLN A 26 -0.01 6.98 -10.90
C GLN A 26 0.08 6.25 -9.57
N TYR A 27 -0.40 5.02 -9.52
CA TYR A 27 -0.32 4.24 -8.31
C TYR A 27 -0.09 2.76 -8.56
N SER A 28 0.56 2.13 -7.60
CA SER A 28 0.61 0.69 -7.44
C SER A 28 -0.07 0.29 -6.13
N ALA A 29 -0.47 -0.97 -6.03
CA ALA A 29 -1.09 -1.52 -4.85
C ALA A 29 -0.37 -2.80 -4.39
N VAL A 30 -0.20 -2.96 -3.09
CA VAL A 30 0.19 -4.22 -2.45
C VAL A 30 -0.98 -4.68 -1.58
N MET A 31 -1.57 -5.81 -1.90
CA MET A 31 -2.82 -6.28 -1.31
C MET A 31 -2.61 -7.61 -0.58
N SER A 32 -3.30 -7.80 0.54
CA SER A 32 -3.30 -9.05 1.29
C SER A 32 -4.27 -10.06 0.66
N GLN A 33 -3.89 -11.34 0.60
CA GLN A 33 -4.79 -12.44 0.24
C GLN A 33 -5.61 -12.93 1.44
N GLU A 34 -5.03 -12.86 2.65
CA GLU A 34 -5.69 -13.37 3.87
C GLU A 34 -6.62 -12.35 4.53
N LEU A 35 -6.37 -11.05 4.34
CA LEU A 35 -7.16 -9.98 4.95
C LEU A 35 -7.78 -9.09 3.86
N VAL A 36 -9.05 -9.32 3.56
CA VAL A 36 -9.81 -8.56 2.55
C VAL A 36 -10.93 -7.78 3.23
N LEU A 37 -10.75 -6.47 3.39
CA LEU A 37 -11.70 -5.57 4.08
C LEU A 37 -12.48 -4.66 3.12
N TYR A 38 -12.65 -5.11 1.88
CA TYR A 38 -13.39 -4.43 0.82
C TYR A 38 -14.17 -5.43 -0.01
N HIS A 39 -15.20 -4.97 -0.72
CA HIS A 39 -15.95 -5.82 -1.64
C HIS A 39 -15.31 -5.84 -3.01
N MET A 40 -15.09 -7.03 -3.56
CA MET A 40 -14.60 -7.21 -4.93
C MET A 40 -15.73 -7.05 -5.97
N ASN A 41 -16.36 -5.88 -5.97
CA ASN A 41 -17.39 -5.45 -6.92
C ASN A 41 -16.75 -4.83 -8.19
N ASP A 42 -17.57 -4.42 -9.15
CA ASP A 42 -17.09 -3.87 -10.43
C ASP A 42 -16.32 -2.55 -10.28
N GLU A 43 -16.62 -1.77 -9.25
CA GLU A 43 -15.90 -0.53 -8.95
C GLU A 43 -14.49 -0.84 -8.44
N THR A 44 -14.36 -1.67 -7.41
CA THR A 44 -13.07 -2.11 -6.89
C THR A 44 -12.22 -2.78 -7.98
N ARG A 45 -12.83 -3.63 -8.82
CA ARG A 45 -12.12 -4.26 -9.94
C ARG A 45 -11.59 -3.22 -10.93
N ARG A 46 -12.38 -2.20 -11.27
CA ARG A 46 -11.94 -1.10 -12.15
C ARG A 46 -10.80 -0.30 -11.53
N VAL A 47 -10.89 0.01 -10.24
CA VAL A 47 -9.83 0.71 -9.51
C VAL A 47 -8.56 -0.15 -9.47
N LEU A 48 -8.62 -1.41 -9.08
CA LEU A 48 -7.42 -2.26 -9.08
C LEU A 48 -6.83 -2.47 -10.48
N ALA A 49 -7.67 -2.57 -11.52
CA ALA A 49 -7.22 -2.64 -12.91
C ALA A 49 -6.58 -1.34 -13.43
N GLY A 50 -6.85 -0.20 -12.78
CA GLY A 50 -6.23 1.09 -13.09
C GLY A 50 -4.84 1.27 -12.49
N ALA A 51 -4.41 0.39 -11.57
CA ALA A 51 -3.07 0.45 -10.99
C ALA A 51 -2.01 0.05 -12.01
N GLU A 52 -0.82 0.66 -11.93
CA GLU A 52 0.35 0.22 -12.73
C GLU A 52 0.75 -1.21 -12.34
N ARG A 53 0.63 -1.52 -11.05
CA ARG A 53 0.92 -2.84 -10.50
C ARG A 53 -0.04 -3.14 -9.35
N VAL A 54 -0.54 -4.37 -9.31
CA VAL A 54 -1.16 -4.94 -8.11
C VAL A 54 -0.38 -6.18 -7.73
N LEU A 55 0.31 -6.14 -6.60
CA LEU A 55 1.02 -7.29 -6.02
C LEU A 55 0.17 -7.87 -4.90
N TRP A 56 -0.17 -9.15 -5.03
CA TRP A 56 -0.87 -9.90 -4.00
C TRP A 56 0.14 -10.71 -3.19
N ILE A 57 0.20 -10.46 -1.89
CA ILE A 57 1.03 -11.22 -0.94
C ILE A 57 0.14 -11.89 0.10
N ASP A 58 0.65 -12.88 0.82
CA ASP A 58 -0.17 -13.63 1.78
C ASP A 58 -0.66 -12.69 2.89
N ARG A 59 0.28 -11.93 3.48
CA ARG A 59 -0.01 -11.00 4.59
C ARG A 59 0.78 -9.70 4.47
N THR A 60 0.07 -8.59 4.49
CA THR A 60 0.62 -7.22 4.60
C THR A 60 1.14 -6.89 6.00
N THR A 61 0.84 -7.74 7.00
CA THR A 61 1.38 -7.65 8.37
C THR A 61 2.75 -8.31 8.52
N ASP A 62 3.24 -9.00 7.48
CA ASP A 62 4.59 -9.57 7.44
C ASP A 62 5.56 -8.54 6.81
N PRO A 63 6.51 -7.98 7.58
CA PRO A 63 7.43 -6.96 7.07
C PRO A 63 8.33 -7.48 5.95
N PHE A 64 8.68 -8.78 5.92
CA PHE A 64 9.57 -9.33 4.90
C PHE A 64 8.85 -9.46 3.56
N GLN A 65 7.62 -9.98 3.56
CA GLN A 65 6.79 -10.06 2.35
C GLN A 65 6.50 -8.66 1.80
N LEU A 66 6.14 -7.73 2.69
CA LEU A 66 5.84 -6.36 2.31
C LEU A 66 7.06 -5.63 1.75
N ALA A 67 8.24 -5.75 2.38
CA ALA A 67 9.49 -5.20 1.85
C ALA A 67 9.85 -5.82 0.49
N GLY A 68 9.62 -7.13 0.32
CA GLY A 68 9.78 -7.82 -0.96
C GLY A 68 8.90 -7.23 -2.07
N ALA A 69 7.61 -7.00 -1.79
CA ALA A 69 6.68 -6.41 -2.74
C ALA A 69 7.03 -4.95 -3.08
N LEU A 70 7.34 -4.13 -2.07
CA LEU A 70 7.76 -2.74 -2.27
C LEU A 70 9.07 -2.65 -3.07
N ARG A 71 10.02 -3.56 -2.86
CA ARG A 71 11.27 -3.64 -3.62
C ARG A 71 11.02 -3.96 -5.10
N GLN A 72 10.06 -4.84 -5.41
CA GLN A 72 9.68 -5.12 -6.80
C GLN A 72 9.14 -3.86 -7.49
N ILE A 73 8.23 -3.13 -6.83
CA ILE A 73 7.69 -1.88 -7.36
C ILE A 73 8.80 -0.84 -7.54
N LEU A 74 9.68 -0.69 -6.54
CA LEU A 74 10.78 0.28 -6.55
C LEU A 74 11.80 0.02 -7.67
N ALA A 75 12.00 -1.25 -8.05
CA ALA A 75 12.91 -1.64 -9.13
C ALA A 75 12.41 -1.20 -10.51
N GLU A 76 11.10 -1.07 -10.69
CA GLU A 76 10.48 -0.62 -11.94
C GLU A 76 10.37 0.91 -11.96
N ARG A 77 10.07 1.53 -10.81
CA ARG A 77 9.80 2.96 -10.71
C ARG A 77 10.04 3.52 -9.31
N PRO A 78 10.56 4.76 -9.18
CA PRO A 78 10.61 5.45 -7.90
C PRO A 78 9.24 5.52 -7.21
N ILE A 79 9.22 5.33 -5.90
CA ILE A 79 8.04 5.50 -5.04
C ILE A 79 8.15 6.85 -4.36
N ASP A 80 7.22 7.76 -4.64
CA ASP A 80 7.24 9.10 -4.05
C ASP A 80 6.58 9.13 -2.67
N ALA A 81 5.56 8.28 -2.46
CA ALA A 81 4.88 8.12 -1.18
C ALA A 81 4.27 6.73 -1.03
N VAL A 82 4.25 6.23 0.20
CA VAL A 82 3.55 5.00 0.58
C VAL A 82 2.41 5.34 1.53
N LEU A 83 1.23 4.79 1.27
CA LEU A 83 -0.01 5.07 1.98
C LEU A 83 -0.61 3.75 2.47
N SER A 84 -1.19 3.76 3.66
CA SER A 84 -2.07 2.68 4.13
C SER A 84 -3.25 3.27 4.88
N HIS A 85 -4.41 2.63 4.72
CA HIS A 85 -5.66 2.99 5.39
C HIS A 85 -6.06 1.94 6.45
N LEU A 86 -5.19 0.96 6.70
CA LEU A 86 -5.46 -0.16 7.59
C LEU A 86 -4.40 -0.23 8.69
N GLU A 87 -4.86 -0.09 9.94
CA GLU A 87 -4.01 -0.16 11.14
C GLU A 87 -3.26 -1.50 11.29
N TYR A 88 -3.76 -2.58 10.70
CA TYR A 88 -3.16 -3.90 10.87
C TYR A 88 -1.72 -3.94 10.37
N CYS A 89 -1.45 -3.30 9.22
CA CYS A 89 -0.17 -3.37 8.53
C CYS A 89 0.78 -2.20 8.81
N VAL A 90 0.35 -1.15 9.53
CA VAL A 90 1.18 0.08 9.66
C VAL A 90 2.53 -0.16 10.33
N GLU A 91 2.63 -1.12 11.26
CA GLU A 91 3.91 -1.45 11.89
C GLU A 91 4.85 -2.15 10.91
N ALA A 92 4.39 -3.21 10.24
CA ALA A 92 5.15 -3.91 9.22
C ALA A 92 5.57 -2.97 8.08
N LEU A 93 4.66 -2.08 7.67
CA LEU A 93 4.92 -1.06 6.66
C LEU A 93 5.99 -0.07 7.11
N SER A 94 5.94 0.40 8.35
CA SER A 94 6.98 1.29 8.88
C SER A 94 8.36 0.64 8.89
N GLN A 95 8.45 -0.66 9.20
CA GLN A 95 9.70 -1.41 9.17
C GLN A 95 10.22 -1.58 7.74
N ALA A 96 9.35 -1.98 6.80
CA ALA A 96 9.71 -2.12 5.39
C ALA A 96 10.16 -0.79 4.77
N CYS A 97 9.48 0.32 5.07
CA CYS A 97 9.87 1.64 4.59
C CYS A 97 11.24 2.07 5.13
N VAL A 98 11.56 1.79 6.40
CA VAL A 98 12.89 2.06 6.98
C VAL A 98 13.97 1.24 6.26
N GLU A 99 13.74 -0.06 6.05
CA GLU A 99 14.66 -0.95 5.33
C GLU A 99 14.96 -0.45 3.91
N LEU A 100 13.94 0.04 3.20
CA LEU A 100 14.03 0.47 1.81
C LEU A 100 14.40 1.96 1.64
N GLY A 101 14.59 2.70 2.73
CA GLY A 101 14.87 4.14 2.69
C GLY A 101 13.70 5.00 2.16
N LEU A 102 12.46 4.52 2.29
CA LEU A 102 11.25 5.22 1.88
C LEU A 102 10.73 6.13 3.00
N ARG A 103 10.19 7.29 2.62
CA ARG A 103 9.56 8.20 3.58
C ARG A 103 8.23 7.61 4.05
N TYR A 104 8.09 7.45 5.36
CA TYR A 104 6.86 7.01 6.01
C TYR A 104 6.81 7.51 7.46
N THR A 105 5.67 7.35 8.13
CA THR A 105 5.55 7.59 9.56
C THR A 105 6.61 6.79 10.33
N SER A 106 7.24 7.41 11.33
CA SER A 106 8.33 6.75 12.06
C SER A 106 7.86 5.47 12.74
N ALA A 107 8.64 4.39 12.66
CA ALA A 107 8.30 3.11 13.27
C ALA A 107 8.11 3.22 14.80
N ALA A 108 8.90 4.08 15.46
CA ALA A 108 8.72 4.37 16.88
C ALA A 108 7.37 5.05 17.18
N GLY A 109 6.97 6.03 16.36
CA GLY A 109 5.68 6.71 16.51
C GLY A 109 4.50 5.77 16.27
N VAL A 110 4.58 4.92 15.23
CA VAL A 110 3.56 3.90 14.95
C VAL A 110 3.41 2.94 16.14
N ARG A 111 4.52 2.44 16.69
CA ARG A 111 4.49 1.52 17.84
C ARG A 111 3.88 2.15 19.09
N LEU A 112 4.18 3.43 19.35
CA LEU A 112 3.62 4.18 20.47
C LEU A 112 2.12 4.44 20.31
N ALA A 113 1.63 4.66 19.09
CA ALA A 113 0.21 4.92 18.85
C ALA A 113 -0.67 3.66 18.94
N ARG A 114 -0.07 2.46 18.78
CA ARG A 114 -0.78 1.17 18.77
C ARG A 114 -0.97 0.57 20.16
N ASN A 115 -0.16 0.97 21.15
CA ASN A 115 -0.16 0.46 22.52
C ASN A 115 -0.64 1.52 23.51
#